data_AF-A0A7C6AVM5-F1
#
_entry.id   AF-A0A7C6AVM5-F1
#
_cell.length_a   1.000
_cell.length_b   1.000
_cell.length_c   1.000
_cell.angle_alpha   90.00
_cell.angle_beta   90.00
_cell.angle_gamma   90.00
#
_symmetry.space_group_name_H-M   'P 1'
#
loop_
_entity.id
_entity.type
_entity.pdbx_description
1 polymer ?
#
loop_
_entity_poly.entity_id
_entity_poly.type
_entity_poly.pdbx_seq_one_letter_code
_entity_poly.pdbx_strand_id
1 'polypeptide(L)' 'MNPDEKPLVTLVIPAYNEEAILTEHLKIITEYMATLENRYSWEIVLVNDGSRDN' A
#
# COMPACT_ATOMS: atom_id res chain seq x y z
N MET A 1 8.24 -14.93 -19.31
CA MET A 1 8.39 -14.35 -17.97
C MET A 1 9.79 -14.67 -17.50
N ASN A 2 10.56 -13.68 -17.08
CA ASN A 2 11.89 -13.91 -16.54
C ASN A 2 11.72 -14.54 -15.15
N PRO A 3 12.26 -15.74 -14.87
CA PRO A 3 12.12 -16.38 -13.55
C PRO A 3 12.79 -15.58 -12.42
N ASP A 4 13.70 -14.67 -12.76
CA ASP A 4 14.38 -13.76 -11.83
C ASP A 4 13.60 -12.45 -11.58
N GLU A 5 12.48 -12.23 -12.26
CA GLU A 5 11.70 -11.00 -12.13
C GLU A 5 10.72 -11.11 -10.95
N LYS A 6 10.89 -10.23 -9.95
CA LYS A 6 9.99 -10.16 -8.80
C LYS A 6 8.60 -9.72 -9.27
N PRO A 7 7.52 -10.44 -8.89
CA PRO A 7 6.17 -9.99 -9.19
C PRO A 7 5.90 -8.63 -8.54
N LEU A 8 5.22 -7.75 -9.29
CA LEU A 8 4.74 -6.47 -8.79
C LEU A 8 3.45 -6.67 -8.00
N VAL A 9 3.42 -6.18 -6.76
CA VAL A 9 2.25 -6.15 -5.89
C VAL A 9 1.82 -4.70 -5.69
N THR A 10 0.63 -4.37 -6.18
CA THR A 10 0.01 -3.05 -5.97
C THR A 10 -0.96 -3.12 -4.79
N LEU A 11 -0.68 -2.36 -3.73
CA LEU A 11 -1.59 -2.21 -2.58
C LEU A 11 -2.52 -1.03 -2.84
N VAL A 12 -3.81 -1.28 -3.03
CA VAL A 12 -4.84 -0.24 -3.22
C VAL A 12 -5.51 0.03 -1.88
N ILE A 13 -5.31 1.23 -1.33
CA ILE A 13 -5.79 1.62 -0.01
C ILE A 13 -6.81 2.75 -0.16
N PRO A 14 -8.12 2.48 0.04
CA PRO A 14 -9.10 3.56 0.18
C PRO A 14 -8.84 4.29 1.50
N ALA A 15 -8.74 5.62 1.46
CA ALA A 15 -8.56 6.47 2.63
C ALA A 15 -9.61 7.59 2.63
N TYR A 16 -10.40 7.67 3.69
CA TYR A 16 -11.39 8.72 3.90
C TYR A 16 -11.15 9.41 5.25
N ASN A 17 -10.96 10.73 5.24
CA ASN A 17 -11.00 11.62 6.41
C ASN A 17 -10.07 11.28 7.62
N GLU A 18 -9.01 10.47 7.42
CA GLU A 18 -8.13 9.96 8.49
C GLU A 18 -6.69 10.52 8.44
N GLU A 19 -6.48 11.79 8.04
CA GLU A 19 -5.13 12.37 7.81
C GLU A 19 -4.10 12.09 8.93
N ALA A 20 -4.53 12.05 10.20
CA ALA A 20 -3.65 11.76 11.34
C ALA A 20 -3.33 10.26 11.51
N ILE A 21 -4.30 9.36 11.28
CA ILE A 21 -4.15 7.90 11.47
C ILE A 21 -3.48 7.26 10.24
N LEU A 22 -3.70 7.85 9.07
CA LEU A 22 -3.17 7.40 7.79
C LEU A 22 -1.64 7.30 7.80
N THR A 23 -0.95 8.21 8.49
CA THR A 23 0.52 8.21 8.55
C THR A 23 1.06 7.03 9.36
N GLU A 24 0.44 6.69 10.49
CA GLU A 24 0.88 5.56 11.32
C GLU A 24 0.59 4.23 10.62
N HIS A 25 -0.60 4.09 10.01
CA HIS A 25 -0.96 2.90 9.26
C HIS A 25 -0.05 2.70 8.04
N LEU A 26 0.23 3.77 7.28
CA LEU A 26 1.16 3.68 6.15
C LEU A 26 2.58 3.35 6.60
N LYS A 27 3.02 3.84 7.75
CA LYS A 27 4.32 3.46 8.31
C LYS A 27 4.39 1.96 8.60
N ILE A 28 3.39 1.40 9.26
CA ILE A 28 3.34 -0.05 9.54
C ILE A 28 3.33 -0.87 8.24
N ILE A 29 2.52 -0.45 7.26
CA ILE A 29 2.42 -1.14 5.96
C ILE A 29 3.76 -1.09 5.22
N THR A 30 4.38 0.09 5.13
CA THR A 30 5.68 0.26 4.44
C THR A 30 6.81 -0.50 5.15
N GLU A 31 6.86 -0.49 6.48
CA GLU A 31 7.81 -1.28 7.26
C GLU A 31 7.63 -2.78 7.02
N TYR A 32 6.40 -3.28 6.98
CA TYR A 32 6.12 -4.67 6.66
C TYR A 32 6.52 -5.03 5.23
N MET A 33 6.15 -4.20 4.25
CA MET A 33 6.48 -4.44 2.84
C MET A 33 7.99 -4.40 2.57
N ALA A 34 8.75 -3.60 3.32
CA ALA A 34 10.21 -3.60 3.27
C ALA A 34 10.81 -4.98 3.60
N THR A 35 10.19 -5.75 4.51
CA THR A 35 10.63 -7.12 4.84
C THR A 35 10.44 -8.11 3.68
N LEU A 36 9.62 -7.75 2.69
CA LEU A 36 9.24 -8.58 1.56
C LEU A 36 9.92 -8.19 0.24
N GLU A 37 10.79 -7.17 0.24
CA GLU A 37 11.46 -6.67 -0.96
C GLU A 37 12.34 -7.72 -1.66
N ASN A 38 12.77 -8.76 -0.94
CA ASN A 38 13.49 -9.88 -1.57
C ASN A 38 12.59 -10.75 -2.47
N ARG A 39 11.27 -10.70 -2.29
CA ARG A 39 10.28 -11.50 -3.02
C ARG A 39 9.44 -10.68 -3.99
N TYR A 40 9.14 -9.43 -3.66
CA TYR A 40 8.21 -8.59 -4.42
C TYR A 40 8.80 -7.22 -4.72
N SER A 41 8.46 -6.71 -5.89
CA SER A 41 8.40 -5.26 -6.12
C SER A 41 7.02 -4.81 -5.66
N TRP A 42 6.90 -3.63 -5.05
CA TRP A 42 5.61 -3.19 -4.54
C TRP A 42 5.42 -1.68 -4.64
N GLU A 43 4.16 -1.28 -4.72
CA GLU A 43 3.72 0.10 -4.74
C GLU A 43 2.43 0.25 -3.93
N ILE A 44 2.14 1.47 -3.47
CA ILE A 44 0.90 1.81 -2.78
C ILE A 44 0.15 2.84 -3.61
N VAL A 45 -1.12 2.57 -3.87
CA VAL A 45 -2.08 3.51 -4.46
C VAL A 45 -3.09 3.90 -3.39
N LEU A 46 -2.98 5.13 -2.87
CA LEU A 46 -4.02 5.70 -2.03
C LEU A 46 -5.16 6.22 -2.90
N VAL A 47 -6.38 5.77 -2.60
CA VAL A 47 -7.60 6.24 -3.23
C VAL A 47 -8.36 7.08 -2.21
N ASN A 48 -8.48 8.39 -2.47
CA ASN A 48 -9.43 9.20 -1.71
C ASN A 48 -10.83 8.80 -2.17
N ASP A 49 -11.50 8.03 -1.34
CA ASP A 49 -12.79 7.41 -1.67
C ASP A 49 -13.91 8.47 -1.72
N GLY A 50 -13.74 9.63 -1.07
CA GLY A 50 -14.65 10.78 -1.14
C GLY A 50 -16.12 10.49 -0.79
N SER A 51 -16.44 9.27 -0.37
CA SER A 51 -17.80 8.83 -0.14
C SER A 51 -18.24 9.41 1.20
N ARG A 52 -19.34 10.16 1.15
CA ARG A 52 -20.14 10.34 2.36
C ARG A 52 -20.93 9.04 2.45
N ASP A 53 -20.57 8.19 3.41
CA ASP A 53 -21.42 7.07 3.83
C ASP A 53 -22.88 7.54 3.80
N ASN A 54 -23.73 6.86 3.03
CA ASN A 54 -25.14 7.20 2.84
C ASN A 54 -26.00 6.06 3.38
#